data_AF-A0A644YGS5-F1
#
_entry.id   AF-A0A644YGS5-F1
#
_cell.length_a   1.000
_cell.length_b   1.000
_cell.length_c   1.000
_cell.angle_alpha   90.00
_cell.angle_beta   90.00
_cell.angle_gamma   90.00
#
_symmetry.space_group_name_H-M   'P 1'
#
loop_
_entity.id
_entity.type
_entity.pdbx_description
1 polymer ?
#
loop_
_entity_poly.entity_id
_entity_poly.type
_entity_poly.pdbx_seq_one_letter_code
_entity_poly.pdbx_strand_id
1 'polypeptide(L)'
;MTKTELITHIKKLRTLQVKITKQEAEAEAIKDTIKKYMGKKEEVQAGEYRILYKSTIRTNIDAEALKTKKPDIFKKFSTETQVRTLRIF
;
A
#
# COMPACT_ATOMS: atom_id res chain seq x y z
N MET A 1 11.73 25.45 -14.21
CA MET A 1 11.83 25.38 -12.73
C MET A 1 13.28 25.59 -12.34
N THR A 2 13.55 26.63 -11.56
CA THR A 2 14.89 26.95 -11.05
C THR A 2 15.22 26.11 -9.81
N LYS A 3 16.51 26.04 -9.43
CA LYS A 3 16.95 25.30 -8.24
C LYS A 3 16.21 25.74 -6.96
N THR A 4 15.94 27.03 -6.83
CA THR A 4 15.20 27.61 -5.69
C THR A 4 13.74 27.17 -5.68
N GLU A 5 13.10 27.14 -6.84
CA GLU A 5 11.74 26.63 -6.98
C GLU A 5 11.66 25.13 -6.67
N LEU A 6 12.64 24.34 -7.13
CA LEU A 6 12.73 22.90 -6.84
C LEU A 6 12.80 22.64 -5.34
N ILE A 7 13.68 23.35 -4.63
CA ILE A 7 13.79 23.27 -3.17
C ILE A 7 12.45 23.62 -2.50
N THR A 8 11.77 24.66 -2.98
CA THR A 8 10.46 25.07 -2.45
C THR A 8 9.40 23.98 -2.64
N HIS A 9 9.36 23.34 -3.81
CA HIS A 9 8.41 22.26 -4.08
C HIS A 9 8.72 21.00 -3.28
N ILE A 10 10.01 20.65 -3.12
CA ILE A 10 10.43 19.52 -2.26
C ILE A 10 9.97 19.74 -0.82
N LYS A 11 10.16 20.96 -0.27
CA LYS A 11 9.68 21.30 1.09
C LYS A 11 8.17 21.17 1.21
N LYS A 12 7.41 21.72 0.24
CA LYS A 12 5.95 21.61 0.22
C LYS A 12 5.49 20.14 0.16
N LEU A 13 6.12 19.34 -0.70
CA LEU A 13 5.82 17.92 -0.85
C LEU A 13 6.10 17.15 0.44
N ARG A 14 7.24 17.38 1.10
CA ARG A 14 7.58 16.74 2.38
C ARG A 14 6.55 17.07 3.48
N THR A 15 6.14 18.32 3.57
CA THR A 15 5.08 18.73 4.52
C THR A 15 3.75 18.04 4.24
N LEU A 16 3.37 17.88 2.97
CA LEU A 16 2.17 17.14 2.59
C LEU A 16 2.28 15.65 2.95
N GLN A 17 3.43 15.03 2.68
CA GLN A 17 3.67 13.63 3.04
C GLN A 17 3.53 13.41 4.55
N VAL A 18 4.09 14.29 5.39
CA VAL A 18 3.94 14.19 6.85
C VAL A 18 2.47 14.28 7.27
N LYS A 19 1.67 15.16 6.65
CA LYS A 19 0.23 15.25 6.92
C LYS A 19 -0.49 13.98 6.51
N ILE A 20 -0.18 13.43 5.34
CA ILE A 20 -0.76 12.17 4.85
C ILE A 20 -0.45 11.04 5.81
N THR A 21 0.83 10.83 6.17
CA THR A 21 1.21 9.77 7.10
C THR A 21 0.50 9.90 8.45
N LYS A 22 0.35 11.13 8.96
CA LYS A 22 -0.42 11.39 10.19
C LYS A 22 -1.89 11.01 10.03
N GLN A 23 -2.54 11.43 8.94
CA GLN A 23 -3.95 11.14 8.68
C GLN A 23 -4.20 9.66 8.38
N GLU A 24 -3.27 8.99 7.69
CA GLU A 24 -3.33 7.55 7.47
C GLU A 24 -3.20 6.77 8.77
N ALA A 25 -2.31 7.18 9.68
CA ALA A 25 -2.20 6.57 11.01
C ALA A 25 -3.49 6.76 11.83
N GLU A 26 -4.11 7.94 11.76
CA GLU A 26 -5.39 8.21 12.41
C GLU A 26 -6.52 7.36 11.81
N ALA A 27 -6.59 7.27 10.47
CA ALA A 27 -7.56 6.43 9.78
C ALA A 27 -7.37 4.94 10.12
N GLU A 28 -6.13 4.46 10.25
CA GLU A 28 -5.85 3.07 10.63
C GLU A 28 -6.24 2.81 12.09
N ALA A 29 -6.01 3.76 13.01
CA ALA A 29 -6.48 3.65 14.40
C ALA A 29 -8.02 3.56 14.49
N ILE A 30 -8.74 4.33 13.67
CA ILE A 30 -10.21 4.24 13.56
C ILE A 30 -10.61 2.86 13.02
N LYS A 31 -9.97 2.39 11.95
CA LYS A 31 -10.23 1.05 11.41
C LYS A 31 -9.93 -0.04 12.43
N ASP A 32 -8.86 0.05 13.20
CA ASP A 32 -8.55 -0.94 14.23
C ASP A 32 -9.60 -0.94 15.36
N THR A 33 -10.16 0.22 15.68
CA THR A 33 -11.32 0.31 16.57
C THR A 33 -12.53 -0.41 15.97
N ILE A 34 -12.81 -0.22 14.67
CA ILE A 34 -13.89 -0.92 13.95
C ILE A 34 -13.61 -2.44 13.90
N LYS A 35 -12.39 -2.88 13.57
CA LYS A 35 -12.01 -4.30 13.56
C LYS A 35 -12.16 -4.93 14.95
N LYS A 36 -11.75 -4.23 16.01
CA LYS A 36 -11.93 -4.67 17.40
C LYS A 36 -13.40 -4.83 17.76
N TYR A 37 -14.26 -3.92 17.28
CA TYR A 37 -15.71 -4.03 17.44
C TYR A 37 -16.30 -5.20 16.64
N MET A 38 -15.81 -5.45 15.42
CA MET A 38 -16.26 -6.59 14.60
C MET A 38 -15.85 -7.93 15.20
N GLY A 39 -14.65 -8.05 15.77
CA GLY A 39 -14.16 -9.28 16.40
C GLY A 39 -14.13 -10.44 15.40
N LYS A 40 -14.99 -11.44 15.63
CA LYS A 40 -15.17 -12.62 14.75
C LYS A 40 -16.33 -12.46 13.75
N LYS A 41 -17.08 -11.36 13.79
CA LYS A 41 -18.22 -11.13 12.90
C LYS A 41 -17.71 -10.70 11.53
N GLU A 42 -18.10 -11.43 10.50
CA GLU A 42 -17.69 -11.15 9.12
C GLU A 42 -18.53 -10.06 8.46
N GLU A 43 -19.73 -9.82 8.99
CA GLU A 43 -20.66 -8.80 8.51
C GLU A 43 -21.33 -8.09 9.69
N VAL A 44 -21.32 -6.76 9.65
CA VAL A 44 -22.06 -5.92 10.59
C VAL A 44 -22.76 -4.82 9.81
N GLN A 45 -24.07 -4.66 10.04
CA GLN A 45 -24.81 -3.50 9.58
C GLN A 45 -24.88 -2.47 10.72
N ALA A 46 -24.39 -1.26 10.46
CA ALA A 46 -24.39 -0.16 11.40
C ALA A 46 -25.13 1.03 10.74
N GLY A 47 -26.44 1.12 10.99
CA GLY A 47 -27.32 2.07 10.31
C GLY A 47 -27.33 1.86 8.80
N GLU A 48 -26.90 2.87 8.05
CA GLU A 48 -26.82 2.83 6.58
C GLU A 48 -25.55 2.13 6.05
N TYR A 49 -24.58 1.83 6.91
CA TYR A 49 -23.31 1.25 6.48
C TYR A 49 -23.29 -0.28 6.65
N ARG A 50 -22.91 -0.99 5.58
CA ARG A 50 -22.60 -2.42 5.60
C ARG A 50 -21.09 -2.62 5.66
N ILE A 51 -20.61 -3.24 6.73
CA ILE A 51 -19.19 -3.48 6.96
C ILE A 51 -18.89 -4.97 6.75
N LEU A 52 -17.94 -5.28 5.88
CA LEU A 52 -17.46 -6.63 5.59
C LEU A 52 -16.01 -6.79 6.07
N TYR A 53 -15.75 -7.77 6.93
CA TYR A 53 -14.41 -8.07 7.43
C TYR A 53 -14.14 -9.57 7.29
N LYS A 54 -13.70 -9.96 6.08
CA LYS A 54 -13.36 -11.33 5.72
C LYS A 54 -11.85 -11.50 5.67
N SER A 55 -11.36 -12.60 6.21
CA SER A 55 -9.96 -13.00 6.04
C SER A 55 -9.75 -13.47 4.60
N THR A 56 -8.92 -12.75 3.85
CA THR A 56 -8.58 -13.12 2.46
C THR A 56 -7.17 -13.69 2.43
N ILE A 57 -7.05 -14.94 2.00
CA ILE A 57 -5.76 -15.57 1.73
C ILE A 57 -5.26 -15.03 0.39
N ARG A 58 -4.18 -14.27 0.39
CA ARG A 58 -3.50 -13.83 -0.82
C ARG A 58 -2.29 -14.73 -1.08
N THR A 59 -2.32 -15.47 -2.17
CA THR A 59 -1.17 -16.23 -2.65
C THR A 59 -0.34 -15.33 -3.56
N ASN A 60 0.93 -15.11 -3.20
CA ASN A 60 1.90 -14.47 -4.09
C ASN A 60 2.86 -15.53 -4.63
N ILE A 61 3.30 -15.35 -5.87
CA ILE A 61 4.31 -16.23 -6.47
C ILE A 61 5.66 -15.86 -5.85
N ASP A 62 6.35 -16.87 -5.29
CA ASP A 62 7.74 -16.74 -4.88
C ASP A 62 8.64 -16.70 -6.13
N ALA A 63 8.91 -15.48 -6.59
CA ALA A 63 9.70 -15.25 -7.79
C ALA A 63 11.15 -15.71 -7.65
N GLU A 64 11.72 -15.68 -6.44
CA GLU A 64 13.10 -16.12 -6.21
C GLU A 64 13.22 -17.64 -6.29
N ALA A 65 12.33 -18.36 -5.60
CA ALA A 65 12.28 -19.82 -5.70
C ALA A 65 12.00 -20.29 -7.14
N LEU A 66 11.17 -19.56 -7.88
CA LEU A 66 10.88 -19.87 -9.29
C LEU A 66 12.10 -19.65 -10.20
N LYS A 67 12.86 -18.56 -10.00
CA LYS A 67 14.13 -18.32 -10.71
C LYS A 67 15.13 -19.43 -10.47
N THR A 68 15.29 -19.88 -9.23
CA THR A 68 16.27 -20.90 -8.85
C THR A 68 15.88 -22.28 -9.38
N LYS A 69 14.60 -22.67 -9.25
CA LYS A 69 14.17 -24.03 -9.60
C LYS A 69 13.78 -24.21 -11.06
N LYS A 70 13.26 -23.17 -11.73
CA LYS A 70 12.77 -23.22 -13.11
C LYS A 70 13.10 -21.92 -13.88
N PRO A 71 14.38 -21.67 -14.17
CA PRO A 71 14.83 -20.43 -14.82
C PRO A 71 14.23 -20.24 -16.22
N ASP A 72 14.04 -21.30 -16.99
CA ASP A 72 13.46 -21.24 -18.34
C ASP A 72 12.02 -20.71 -18.33
N ILE A 73 11.21 -21.19 -17.38
CA ILE A 73 9.83 -20.74 -17.20
C ILE A 73 9.84 -19.29 -16.71
N PHE A 74 10.68 -18.98 -15.72
CA PHE A 74 10.79 -17.62 -15.21
C PHE A 74 11.12 -16.62 -16.33
N LYS A 75 12.08 -16.94 -17.20
CA LYS A 75 12.51 -16.07 -18.31
C LYS A 75 11.42 -15.92 -19.37
N LYS A 76 10.66 -16.98 -19.67
CA LYS A 76 9.60 -16.96 -20.69
C LYS A 76 8.39 -16.11 -20.29
N PHE A 77 8.11 -16.02 -19.00
CA PHE A 77 6.92 -15.34 -18.48
C PHE A 77 7.24 -14.02 -17.74
N SER A 78 8.48 -13.56 -17.79
CA SER A 78 8.88 -12.26 -17.24
C SER A 78 8.90 -11.19 -18.31
N THR A 79 8.42 -9.99 -17.98
CA THR A 79 8.52 -8.81 -18.85
C THR A 79 9.17 -7.68 -18.07
N GLU A 80 10.21 -7.09 -18.65
CA GLU A 80 10.90 -5.96 -18.05
C GLU A 80 10.10 -4.67 -18.33
N THR A 81 9.58 -4.04 -17.29
CA THR A 81 8.94 -2.72 -17.39
C THR A 81 9.83 -1.70 -16.68
N GLN A 82 10.33 -0.71 -17.43
CA GLN A 82 11.07 0.39 -16.85
C GLN A 82 10.11 1.40 -16.22
N VAL A 83 10.18 1.56 -14.90
CA VAL A 83 9.41 2.56 -14.16
C VAL A 83 10.37 3.56 -13.53
N ARG A 84 10.17 4.85 -13.81
CA ARG A 84 10.88 5.93 -13.13
C ARG A 84 10.12 6.29 -11.86
N THR A 85 10.75 6.10 -10.71
CA THR A 85 10.17 6.46 -9.40
C THR A 85 10.91 7.67 -8.84
N LEU A 86 10.15 8.69 -8.44
CA LEU A 86 10.69 9.82 -7.68
C LEU A 86 10.75 9.43 -6.20
N ARG A 87 11.96 9.30 -5.64
CA ARG A 87 12.19 9.12 -4.20
C ARG A 87 12.94 10.33 -3.65
N ILE A 88 12.41 10.90 -2.58
CA ILE A 88 12.99 12.04 -1.85
C ILE A 88 13.32 11.53 -0.44
N PHE A 89 14.55 11.77 0.03
CA PHE A 89 15.03 11.39 1.37
C PHE A 89 14.95 12.57 2.35
#